data_AF-A0A2T6C631-F1
#
_entry.id   AF-A0A2T6C631-F1
#
_cell.length_a   1.000
_cell.length_b   1.000
_cell.length_c   1.000
_cell.angle_alpha   90.00
_cell.angle_beta   90.00
_cell.angle_gamma   90.00
#
_symmetry.space_group_name_H-M   'P 1'
#
loop_
_entity.id
_entity.type
_entity.pdbx_description
1 polymer ?
#
loop_
_entity_poly.entity_id
_entity_poly.type
_entity_poly.pdbx_seq_one_letter_code
_entity_poly.pdbx_strand_id
1 'polypeptide(L)'
;MEAKHQILLEFYKKHENSMLNHESQRASMTNIILTVSTILTAVITNVEVSIEKMILSALLMILGLFGSFFSIKHYERFSWHLYCSRLYKEKIHEDFPNTSIDNDLAKKKIRERFGWIHKSRLYKYWISIQIIISVIGLILTILSIVQYSSS
;
A
#
# COMPACT_ATOMS: atom_id res chain seq x y z
N MET A 1 -26.63 -12.39 -27.36
CA MET A 1 -25.96 -11.09 -27.15
C MET A 1 -25.97 -10.71 -25.67
N GLU A 2 -27.10 -10.86 -25.00
CA GLU A 2 -27.31 -10.55 -23.57
C GLU A 2 -26.41 -11.34 -22.60
N ALA A 3 -26.25 -12.65 -22.79
CA ALA A 3 -25.40 -13.49 -21.92
C ALA A 3 -23.91 -13.11 -21.98
N LYS A 4 -23.38 -12.78 -23.17
CA LYS A 4 -21.99 -12.33 -23.34
C LYS A 4 -21.73 -11.04 -22.55
N HIS A 5 -22.69 -10.11 -22.57
CA HIS A 5 -22.57 -8.83 -21.89
C HIS A 5 -22.64 -8.97 -20.38
N GLN A 6 -23.55 -9.80 -19.86
CA GLN A 6 -23.62 -10.12 -18.44
C GLN A 6 -22.29 -10.68 -17.94
N ILE A 7 -21.69 -11.60 -18.70
CA ILE A 7 -20.36 -12.16 -18.38
C ILE A 7 -19.28 -11.08 -18.35
N LEU A 8 -19.24 -10.16 -19.33
CA LEU A 8 -18.27 -9.07 -19.34
C LEU A 8 -18.43 -8.13 -18.13
N LEU A 9 -19.67 -7.80 -17.79
CA LEU A 9 -19.98 -6.95 -16.63
C LEU A 9 -19.60 -7.64 -15.31
N GLU A 10 -19.82 -8.95 -15.20
CA GLU A 10 -19.39 -9.74 -14.03
C GLU A 10 -17.87 -9.77 -13.88
N PHE A 11 -17.13 -9.98 -14.98
CA PHE A 11 -15.67 -9.91 -14.96
C PHE A 11 -15.18 -8.51 -14.56
N TYR A 12 -15.77 -7.46 -15.12
CA TYR A 12 -15.46 -6.07 -14.72
C TYR A 12 -15.65 -5.86 -13.21
N LYS A 13 -16.82 -6.22 -12.67
CA LYS A 13 -17.12 -6.11 -11.23
C LYS A 13 -16.16 -6.92 -10.38
N LYS A 14 -15.78 -8.12 -10.84
CA LYS A 14 -14.80 -8.96 -10.15
C LYS A 14 -13.44 -8.26 -10.03
N HIS A 15 -12.96 -7.64 -11.09
CA HIS A 15 -11.69 -6.89 -11.05
C HIS A 15 -11.75 -5.67 -10.13
N GLU A 16 -12.84 -4.89 -10.16
CA GLU A 16 -13.04 -3.76 -9.24
C GLU A 16 -13.07 -4.21 -7.77
N ASN A 17 -13.77 -5.31 -7.46
CA ASN A 17 -13.78 -5.88 -6.11
C ASN A 17 -12.39 -6.36 -5.67
N SER A 18 -11.63 -7.01 -6.57
CA SER A 18 -10.24 -7.41 -6.28
C SER A 18 -9.33 -6.21 -6.00
N MET A 19 -9.51 -5.09 -6.71
CA MET A 19 -8.77 -3.85 -6.45
C MET A 19 -9.05 -3.31 -5.04
N LEU A 20 -10.32 -3.20 -4.66
CA LEU A 20 -10.71 -2.74 -3.32
C LEU A 20 -10.16 -3.66 -2.23
N ASN A 21 -10.18 -4.97 -2.46
CA ASN A 21 -9.63 -5.94 -1.53
C ASN A 21 -8.11 -5.76 -1.33
N HIS A 22 -7.34 -5.52 -2.40
CA HIS A 22 -5.90 -5.28 -2.26
C HIS A 22 -5.57 -3.98 -1.53
N GLU A 23 -6.38 -2.92 -1.70
CA GLU A 23 -6.21 -1.68 -0.93
C GLU A 23 -6.57 -1.91 0.56
N SER A 24 -7.66 -2.64 0.84
CA SER A 24 -8.06 -3.01 2.20
C SER A 24 -6.99 -3.86 2.92
N GLN A 25 -6.39 -4.83 2.21
CA GLN A 25 -5.30 -5.64 2.73
C GLN A 25 -4.05 -4.80 3.06
N ARG A 26 -3.72 -3.79 2.23
CA ARG A 26 -2.62 -2.85 2.50
C ARG A 26 -2.89 -1.98 3.72
N ALA A 27 -4.12 -1.47 3.86
CA ALA A 27 -4.53 -0.72 5.04
C ALA A 27 -4.45 -1.58 6.31
N SER A 28 -5.00 -2.80 6.27
CA SER A 28 -4.99 -3.73 7.39
C SER A 28 -3.58 -4.10 7.81
N MET A 29 -2.72 -4.48 6.87
CA MET A 29 -1.31 -4.81 7.15
C MET A 29 -0.55 -3.60 7.72
N THR A 30 -0.78 -2.40 7.17
CA THR A 30 -0.13 -1.18 7.67
C THR A 30 -0.52 -0.90 9.12
N ASN A 31 -1.80 -1.05 9.48
CA ASN A 31 -2.26 -0.87 10.86
C ASN A 31 -1.65 -1.89 11.81
N ILE A 32 -1.54 -3.16 11.39
CA ILE A 32 -0.88 -4.21 12.18
C ILE A 32 0.59 -3.85 12.41
N ILE A 33 1.33 -3.52 11.35
CA ILE A 33 2.75 -3.19 11.46
C ILE A 33 2.95 -1.93 12.33
N LEU A 34 2.14 -0.89 12.16
CA LEU A 34 2.20 0.32 13.00
C LEU A 34 1.98 -0.01 14.49
N THR A 35 0.98 -0.83 14.78
CA THR A 35 0.64 -1.22 16.16
C THR A 35 1.79 -1.99 16.80
N VAL A 36 2.29 -3.02 16.12
CA VAL A 36 3.41 -3.83 16.59
C VAL A 36 4.67 -2.97 16.73
N SER A 37 4.95 -2.09 15.76
CA SER A 37 6.11 -1.21 15.77
C SER A 37 6.09 -0.23 16.94
N THR A 38 4.92 0.30 17.28
CA THR A 38 4.73 1.19 18.44
C THR A 38 5.04 0.45 19.74
N ILE A 39 4.50 -0.76 19.90
CA ILE A 39 4.74 -1.61 21.07
C ILE A 39 6.22 -1.97 21.19
N LEU A 40 6.85 -2.44 20.10
CA LEU A 40 8.27 -2.78 20.08
C LEU A 40 9.15 -1.58 20.42
N THR A 41 8.85 -0.41 19.85
CA THR A 41 9.60 0.82 20.13
C THR A 41 9.54 1.14 21.62
N ALA A 42 8.35 1.09 22.23
CA ALA A 42 8.19 1.34 23.66
C ALA A 42 8.96 0.32 24.52
N VAL A 43 8.96 -0.96 24.16
CA VAL A 43 9.75 -1.98 24.87
C VAL A 43 11.25 -1.69 24.75
N ILE A 44 11.75 -1.47 23.53
CA ILE A 44 13.18 -1.21 23.26
C ILE A 44 13.69 0.01 24.04
N THR A 45 12.87 1.06 24.19
CA THR A 45 13.28 2.27 24.92
C THR A 45 13.34 2.10 26.43
N ASN A 46 12.69 1.07 26.99
CA ASN A 46 12.63 0.83 28.44
C ASN A 46 13.52 -0.34 28.90
N VAL A 47 14.11 -1.11 27.98
CA VAL A 47 15.02 -2.21 28.29
C VAL A 47 16.45 -1.67 28.39
N GLU A 48 17.20 -2.17 29.38
CA GLU A 48 18.62 -1.88 29.55
C GLU A 48 19.46 -2.33 28.34
N VAL A 49 20.72 -1.92 28.30
CA VAL A 49 21.62 -2.29 27.20
C VAL A 49 21.88 -3.80 27.26
N SER A 50 21.35 -4.52 26.27
CA SER A 50 21.46 -5.97 26.20
C SER A 50 21.40 -6.48 24.76
N ILE A 51 21.78 -7.74 24.54
CA ILE A 51 21.70 -8.39 23.22
C ILE A 51 20.24 -8.48 22.75
N GLU A 52 19.29 -8.66 23.66
CA GLU A 52 17.86 -8.71 23.36
C GLU A 52 17.37 -7.40 22.76
N LYS A 53 17.83 -6.24 23.29
CA LYS A 53 17.51 -4.92 22.74
C LYS A 53 17.99 -4.77 21.29
N MET A 54 19.18 -5.28 20.98
CA MET A 54 19.72 -5.31 19.61
C MET A 54 18.86 -6.18 18.68
N ILE A 55 18.46 -7.37 19.13
CA ILE A 55 17.60 -8.28 18.36
C ILE A 55 16.22 -7.64 18.10
N LEU A 56 15.61 -7.05 19.12
CA LEU A 56 14.28 -6.41 19.00
C LEU A 56 14.30 -5.20 18.07
N SER A 57 15.34 -4.37 18.12
CA SER A 57 15.48 -3.23 17.20
C SER A 57 15.73 -3.68 15.75
N ALA A 58 16.52 -4.74 15.55
CA ALA A 58 16.72 -5.32 14.22
C ALA A 58 15.40 -5.91 13.67
N LEU A 59 14.59 -6.55 14.52
CA LEU A 59 13.26 -7.04 14.15
C LEU A 59 12.35 -5.89 13.70
N LEU A 60 12.37 -4.75 14.40
CA LEU A 60 11.61 -3.56 14.02
C LEU A 60 12.00 -3.04 12.63
N MET A 61 13.31 -3.01 12.33
CA MET A 61 13.82 -2.64 11.00
C MET A 61 13.28 -3.58 9.92
N ILE A 62 13.34 -4.89 10.17
CA ILE A 62 12.86 -5.94 9.25
C ILE A 62 11.35 -5.83 9.02
N LEU A 63 10.56 -5.55 10.06
CA LEU A 63 9.11 -5.35 9.94
C LEU A 63 8.77 -4.18 9.00
N GLY A 64 9.48 -3.06 9.11
CA GLY A 64 9.30 -1.92 8.20
C GLY A 64 9.66 -2.27 6.75
N LEU A 65 10.75 -3.00 6.52
CA LEU A 65 11.11 -3.48 5.18
C LEU A 65 10.03 -4.42 4.63
N PHE A 66 9.57 -5.37 5.43
CA PHE A 66 8.51 -6.29 5.06
C PHE A 66 7.23 -5.55 4.66
N GLY A 67 6.80 -4.57 5.44
CA GLY A 67 5.62 -3.75 5.12
C GLY A 67 5.75 -2.98 3.81
N SER A 68 6.96 -2.49 3.51
CA SER A 68 7.27 -1.84 2.24
C SER A 68 7.13 -2.81 1.06
N PHE A 69 7.78 -3.98 1.14
CA PHE A 69 7.67 -5.01 0.10
C PHE A 69 6.25 -5.51 -0.09
N PHE A 70 5.51 -5.74 1.01
CA PHE A 70 4.10 -6.12 0.97
C PHE A 70 3.26 -5.07 0.22
N SER A 71 3.46 -3.79 0.54
CA SER A 71 2.75 -2.68 -0.11
C SER A 71 3.04 -2.60 -1.61
N ILE A 72 4.30 -2.78 -2.02
CA ILE A 72 4.70 -2.84 -3.43
C ILE A 72 4.01 -4.00 -4.14
N LYS A 73 4.02 -5.19 -3.53
CA LYS A 73 3.45 -6.39 -4.14
C LYS A 73 1.93 -6.27 -4.34
N HIS A 74 1.22 -5.75 -3.36
CA HIS A 74 -0.21 -5.50 -3.48
C HIS A 74 -0.53 -4.37 -4.46
N TYR A 75 0.35 -3.37 -4.63
CA TYR A 75 0.20 -2.35 -5.66
C TYR A 75 0.39 -2.92 -7.08
N GLU A 76 1.33 -3.85 -7.27
CA GLU A 76 1.48 -4.57 -8.56
C GLU A 76 0.20 -5.33 -8.90
N ARG A 77 -0.35 -6.11 -7.96
CA ARG A 77 -1.62 -6.83 -8.16
C ARG A 77 -2.81 -5.90 -8.39
N PHE A 78 -2.92 -4.81 -7.62
CA PHE A 78 -3.93 -3.77 -7.85
C PHE A 78 -3.84 -3.22 -9.28
N SER A 79 -2.62 -2.92 -9.75
CA SER A 79 -2.38 -2.37 -11.09
C SER A 79 -2.77 -3.35 -12.20
N TRP A 80 -2.52 -4.65 -11.98
CA TRP A 80 -3.00 -5.71 -12.87
C TRP A 80 -4.52 -5.73 -12.97
N HIS A 81 -5.23 -5.74 -11.84
CA HIS A 81 -6.71 -5.73 -11.86
C HIS A 81 -7.28 -4.45 -12.46
N LEU A 82 -6.64 -3.29 -12.22
CA LEU A 82 -7.01 -2.02 -12.84
C LEU A 82 -6.85 -2.06 -14.36
N TYR A 83 -5.77 -2.65 -14.86
CA TYR A 83 -5.55 -2.81 -16.30
C TYR A 83 -6.63 -3.71 -16.93
N CYS A 84 -6.90 -4.88 -16.34
CA CYS A 84 -7.96 -5.77 -16.80
C CYS A 84 -9.33 -5.08 -16.77
N SER A 85 -9.67 -4.40 -15.66
CA SER A 85 -10.94 -3.66 -15.52
C SER A 85 -11.13 -2.64 -16.64
N ARG A 86 -10.07 -1.91 -17.01
CA ARG A 86 -10.10 -0.95 -18.13
C ARG A 86 -10.39 -1.63 -19.47
N LEU A 87 -9.77 -2.77 -19.77
CA LEU A 87 -10.03 -3.51 -21.00
C LEU A 87 -11.47 -4.03 -21.07
N TYR A 88 -12.01 -4.54 -19.97
CA TYR A 88 -13.42 -4.94 -19.91
C TYR A 88 -14.35 -3.74 -20.12
N LYS A 89 -14.04 -2.60 -19.49
CA LYS A 89 -14.82 -1.36 -19.64
C LYS A 89 -14.81 -0.84 -21.08
N GLU A 90 -13.65 -0.85 -21.74
CA GLU A 90 -13.51 -0.46 -23.15
C GLU A 90 -14.37 -1.35 -24.05
N LYS A 91 -14.29 -2.67 -23.88
CA LYS A 91 -15.08 -3.63 -24.65
C LYS A 91 -16.59 -3.50 -24.43
N ILE A 92 -17.00 -3.19 -23.20
CA ILE A 92 -18.39 -2.86 -22.87
C ILE A 92 -18.83 -1.57 -23.59
N HIS A 93 -17.96 -0.58 -23.68
CA HIS A 93 -18.25 0.70 -24.31
C HIS A 93 -18.32 0.61 -25.84
N GLU A 94 -17.51 -0.24 -26.48
CA GLU A 94 -17.61 -0.57 -27.90
C GLU A 94 -18.99 -1.14 -28.25
N ASP A 95 -19.51 -2.03 -27.41
CA ASP A 95 -20.83 -2.65 -27.59
C ASP A 95 -21.99 -1.68 -27.27
N PHE A 96 -21.77 -0.61 -26.46
CA PHE A 96 -22.80 0.34 -26.01
C PHE A 96 -22.31 1.81 -25.98
N PRO A 97 -22.09 2.44 -27.15
CA PRO A 97 -21.48 3.78 -27.24
C PRO A 97 -22.31 4.91 -26.60
N ASN A 98 -23.62 4.70 -26.44
CA ASN A 98 -24.56 5.72 -25.94
C ASN A 98 -24.71 5.75 -24.40
N THR A 99 -23.85 5.03 -23.66
CA THR A 99 -23.82 5.03 -22.19
C THR A 99 -22.70 5.89 -21.60
N SER A 100 -22.02 6.68 -22.45
CA SER A 100 -20.86 7.47 -22.08
C SER A 100 -21.22 8.61 -21.12
N ILE A 101 -20.99 8.38 -19.82
CA ILE A 101 -20.74 9.49 -18.89
C ILE A 101 -19.41 10.12 -19.32
N ASP A 102 -19.40 11.43 -19.53
CA ASP A 102 -18.19 12.20 -19.87
C ASP A 102 -17.17 12.12 -18.72
N ASN A 103 -16.37 11.06 -18.77
CA ASN A 103 -15.29 10.81 -17.82
C ASN A 103 -14.16 11.82 -17.98
N ASP A 104 -14.08 12.52 -19.11
CA ASP A 104 -13.01 13.48 -19.36
C ASP A 104 -13.31 14.82 -18.68
N LEU A 105 -14.59 15.22 -18.60
CA LEU A 105 -15.02 16.33 -17.73
C LEU A 105 -14.71 16.02 -16.26
N ALA A 106 -14.98 14.79 -15.81
CA ALA A 106 -14.67 14.37 -14.44
C ALA A 106 -13.16 14.39 -14.15
N LYS A 107 -12.34 13.86 -15.07
CA LYS A 107 -10.87 13.90 -14.96
C LYS A 107 -10.34 15.34 -14.95
N LYS A 108 -10.88 16.22 -15.79
CA LYS A 108 -10.51 17.63 -15.86
C LYS A 108 -10.81 18.34 -14.53
N LYS A 109 -12.05 18.18 -14.01
CA LYS A 109 -12.45 18.74 -12.71
C LYS A 109 -11.57 18.23 -11.55
N ILE A 110 -11.22 16.95 -11.54
CA ILE A 110 -10.33 16.38 -10.53
C ILE A 110 -8.93 16.98 -10.64
N ARG A 111 -8.39 17.12 -11.86
CA ARG A 111 -7.06 17.69 -12.08
C ARG A 111 -6.98 19.15 -11.64
N GLU A 112 -8.00 19.95 -11.97
CA GLU A 112 -8.10 21.35 -11.55
C GLU A 112 -8.22 21.48 -10.03
N ARG A 113 -9.01 20.61 -9.39
CA ARG A 113 -9.24 20.65 -7.94
C ARG A 113 -8.01 20.25 -7.11
N PHE A 114 -7.28 19.22 -7.54
CA PHE A 114 -6.21 18.62 -6.71
C PHE A 114 -4.79 18.98 -7.17
N GLY A 115 -4.62 19.66 -8.30
CA GLY A 115 -3.36 20.24 -8.75
C GLY A 115 -2.17 19.28 -8.68
N TRP A 116 -1.18 19.62 -7.84
CA TRP A 116 0.05 18.85 -7.65
C TRP A 116 -0.16 17.49 -6.96
N ILE A 117 -1.17 17.36 -6.08
CA ILE A 117 -1.49 16.11 -5.37
C ILE A 117 -1.90 15.01 -6.36
N HIS A 118 -2.59 15.38 -7.45
CA HIS A 118 -2.99 14.46 -8.50
C HIS A 118 -1.81 13.76 -9.18
N LYS A 119 -0.61 14.35 -9.16
CA LYS A 119 0.61 13.76 -9.72
C LYS A 119 1.25 12.74 -8.77
N SER A 120 0.93 12.78 -7.48
CA SER A 120 1.46 11.84 -6.50
C SER A 120 0.69 10.52 -6.58
N ARG A 121 1.43 9.41 -6.72
CA ARG A 121 0.81 8.08 -6.75
C ARG A 121 0.58 7.61 -5.32
N LEU A 122 -0.66 7.24 -5.00
CA LEU A 122 -1.08 6.87 -3.65
C LEU A 122 -0.16 5.82 -3.00
N TYR A 123 0.32 4.82 -3.76
CA TYR A 123 1.19 3.77 -3.23
C TYR A 123 2.50 4.29 -2.61
N LYS A 124 2.99 5.47 -3.01
CA LYS A 124 4.21 6.06 -2.43
C LYS A 124 4.01 6.40 -0.96
N TYR A 125 2.82 6.87 -0.58
CA TYR A 125 2.50 7.18 0.82
C TYR A 125 2.53 5.93 1.68
N TRP A 126 1.93 4.85 1.19
CA TRP A 126 1.92 3.56 1.88
C TRP A 126 3.32 2.99 2.09
N ILE A 127 4.18 3.07 1.08
CA ILE A 127 5.58 2.65 1.21
C ILE A 127 6.34 3.56 2.19
N SER A 128 6.12 4.88 2.12
CA SER A 128 6.86 5.83 2.95
C SER A 128 6.67 5.62 4.45
N ILE A 129 5.44 5.27 4.88
CA ILE A 129 5.14 4.94 6.28
C ILE A 129 6.00 3.75 6.75
N GLN A 130 6.11 2.73 5.91
CA GLN A 130 6.87 1.51 6.22
C GLN A 130 8.39 1.74 6.22
N ILE A 131 8.86 2.61 5.31
CA ILE A 131 10.26 3.05 5.29
C ILE A 131 10.61 3.80 6.58
N ILE A 132 9.74 4.69 7.08
CA ILE A 132 9.97 5.40 8.34
C ILE A 132 10.16 4.43 9.50
N ILE A 133 9.30 3.42 9.62
CA ILE A 133 9.42 2.36 10.64
C ILE A 133 10.76 1.64 10.51
N SER A 134 11.15 1.29 9.28
CA SER A 134 12.43 0.63 9.03
C SER A 134 13.63 1.48 9.45
N VAL A 135 13.60 2.78 9.15
CA VAL A 135 14.63 3.75 9.55
C VAL A 135 14.70 3.90 11.07
N ILE A 136 13.57 3.94 11.76
CA ILE A 136 13.54 3.97 13.24
C ILE A 136 14.21 2.71 13.80
N GLY A 137 13.87 1.53 13.27
CA GLY A 137 14.51 0.28 13.65
C GLY A 137 16.03 0.30 13.43
N LEU A 138 16.47 0.77 12.26
CA LEU A 138 17.89 0.89 11.93
C LEU A 138 18.64 1.82 12.92
N ILE A 139 18.06 2.98 13.23
CA ILE A 139 18.65 3.92 14.19
C ILE A 139 18.77 3.27 15.57
N LEU A 140 17.70 2.62 16.05
CA LEU A 140 17.70 1.94 17.35
C LEU A 140 18.71 0.79 17.40
N THR A 141 18.88 0.05 16.30
CA THR A 141 19.89 -1.02 16.20
C THR A 141 21.30 -0.46 16.29
N ILE A 142 21.60 0.61 15.53
CA ILE A 142 22.92 1.26 15.58
C ILE A 142 23.21 1.78 17.00
N LEU A 143 22.26 2.46 17.63
CA LEU A 143 22.41 2.96 18.99
C LEU A 143 22.64 1.83 20.00
N SER A 144 21.91 0.72 19.87
CA SER A 144 22.06 -0.42 20.76
C SER A 144 23.43 -1.11 20.61
N ILE A 145 23.95 -1.21 19.39
CA ILE A 145 25.30 -1.73 19.12
C ILE A 145 26.37 -0.83 19.77
N VAL A 146 26.26 0.48 19.57
CA VAL A 146 27.21 1.44 20.12
C VAL A 146 27.21 1.38 21.65
N GLN A 147 26.03 1.40 22.28
CA GLN A 147 25.88 1.30 23.73
C GLN A 147 26.46 0.00 24.30
N TYR A 148 26.23 -1.13 23.61
CA TYR A 148 26.75 -2.43 24.01
C TYR A 148 28.28 -2.48 23.90
N SER A 149 28.87 -1.86 22.87
CA SER A 149 30.32 -1.82 22.71
C SER A 149 31.06 -0.92 23.72
N SER A 150 30.34 0.02 24.34
CA SER A 150 30.89 0.95 25.34
C SER A 150 30.70 0.48 26.79
N SER A 151 29.96 -0.61 27.00
CA SER A 151 29.68 -1.21 28.32
C SER A 151 30.64 -2.36 28.58
#